data_AF-A0A8T7IRV0-F1
#
_entry.id   AF-A0A8T7IRV0-F1
#
_cell.length_a   1.000
_cell.length_b   1.000
_cell.length_c   1.000
_cell.angle_alpha   90.00
_cell.angle_beta   90.00
_cell.angle_gamma   90.00
#
_symmetry.space_group_name_H-M   'P 1'
#
loop_
_entity.id
_entity.type
_entity.pdbx_description
1 polymer ?
#
loop_
_entity_poly.entity_id
_entity_poly.type
_entity_poly.pdbx_seq_one_letter_code
_entity_poly.pdbx_strand_id
1 'polypeptide(L)'
;MSPPDDVRDELIASIQYLMPRLECVEIEHPITASLSDAELVVSFDTKVEHFLALCRQADLSNVGVVQVRMQSFELDNDEFDDVWESPLLDDGARVMLLDFPMLAIRLFSDVQKEIDQAGKRELDDSSFFNIVTVPDLSRVTASVIAQLVSGGENWGRYTYATGGKVTWHRLVAFLCDDTQEDTTSKLVAGAGIGLDRSLDGESLKFAFGIKPKPWRVGLLDRWRAFSSDNKKPS
;
A
#
# COMPACT_ATOMS: atom_id res chain seq x y z
N MET A 1 -3.53 -11.74 -3.97
CA MET A 1 -4.85 -11.78 -3.29
C MET A 1 -5.30 -10.35 -3.05
N SER A 2 -6.57 -10.02 -3.29
CA SER A 2 -7.15 -8.70 -2.99
C SER A 2 -7.10 -8.38 -1.49
N PRO A 3 -7.16 -7.09 -1.07
CA PRO A 3 -7.18 -6.75 0.34
C PRO A 3 -8.48 -7.30 0.96
N PRO A 4 -8.47 -7.69 2.24
CA PRO A 4 -9.70 -7.99 2.97
C PRO A 4 -10.75 -6.87 2.84
N ASP A 5 -12.04 -7.20 2.84
CA ASP A 5 -13.11 -6.23 2.58
C ASP A 5 -13.13 -5.07 3.59
N ASP A 6 -12.81 -5.33 4.85
CA ASP A 6 -12.66 -4.30 5.89
C ASP A 6 -11.53 -3.30 5.58
N VAL A 7 -10.44 -3.78 4.95
CA VAL A 7 -9.32 -2.95 4.49
C VAL A 7 -9.71 -2.12 3.27
N ARG A 8 -10.51 -2.68 2.37
CA ARG A 8 -11.05 -1.97 1.22
C ARG A 8 -11.98 -0.84 1.67
N ASP A 9 -12.92 -1.14 2.56
CA ASP A 9 -13.86 -0.18 3.11
C ASP A 9 -13.14 0.95 3.86
N GLU A 10 -12.11 0.61 4.66
CA GLU A 10 -11.30 1.61 5.33
C GLU A 10 -10.55 2.51 4.34
N LEU A 11 -9.97 1.93 3.29
CA LEU A 11 -9.25 2.66 2.26
C LEU A 11 -10.19 3.64 1.53
N ILE A 12 -11.34 3.16 1.07
CA ILE A 12 -12.35 3.97 0.37
C ILE A 12 -12.83 5.09 1.29
N ALA A 13 -13.25 4.77 2.51
CA ALA A 13 -13.74 5.76 3.47
C ALA A 13 -12.67 6.80 3.81
N SER A 14 -11.41 6.38 3.96
CA SER A 14 -10.30 7.29 4.23
C SER A 14 -10.03 8.22 3.05
N ILE A 15 -10.06 7.71 1.82
CA ILE A 15 -9.84 8.52 0.63
C ILE A 15 -10.99 9.51 0.42
N GLN A 16 -12.24 9.06 0.58
CA GLN A 16 -13.43 9.92 0.54
C GLN A 16 -13.38 11.04 1.58
N TYR A 17 -12.97 10.71 2.81
CA TYR A 17 -12.79 11.70 3.87
C TYR A 17 -11.74 12.75 3.52
N LEU A 18 -10.64 12.33 2.87
CA LEU A 18 -9.56 13.24 2.46
C LEU A 18 -9.91 14.06 1.21
N MET A 19 -10.89 13.63 0.41
CA MET A 19 -11.30 14.26 -0.84
C MET A 19 -12.81 14.51 -0.92
N PRO A 20 -13.40 15.30 0.00
CA PRO A 20 -14.86 15.44 0.13
C PRO A 20 -15.54 16.15 -1.06
N ARG A 21 -14.77 16.66 -2.01
CA ARG A 21 -15.26 17.38 -3.21
C ARG A 21 -15.21 16.54 -4.49
N LEU A 22 -14.59 15.35 -4.43
CA LEU A 22 -14.56 14.42 -5.55
C LEU A 22 -15.63 13.37 -5.35
N GLU A 23 -16.42 13.11 -6.39
CA GLU A 23 -17.36 11.99 -6.38
C GLU A 23 -16.56 10.68 -6.45
N CYS A 24 -16.76 9.82 -5.45
CA CYS A 24 -16.12 8.52 -5.37
C CYS A 24 -17.14 7.44 -5.70
N VAL A 25 -16.89 6.70 -6.76
CA VAL A 25 -17.78 5.65 -7.25
C VAL A 25 -17.02 4.33 -7.20
N GLU A 26 -17.61 3.31 -6.57
CA GLU A 26 -17.06 1.95 -6.63
C GLU A 26 -17.59 1.25 -7.89
N ILE A 27 -16.68 0.64 -8.66
CA ILE A 27 -17.04 -0.08 -9.89
C ILE A 27 -16.28 -1.41 -9.92
N GLU A 28 -16.99 -2.50 -10.22
CA GLU A 28 -16.37 -3.81 -10.43
C GLU A 28 -15.52 -3.83 -11.71
N HIS A 29 -14.40 -4.53 -11.66
CA HIS A 29 -13.55 -4.72 -12.84
C HIS A 29 -14.15 -5.77 -13.79
N PRO A 30 -14.12 -5.57 -15.12
CA PRO A 30 -13.68 -4.37 -15.85
C PRO A 30 -14.76 -3.27 -15.86
N ILE A 31 -14.33 -2.00 -15.90
CA ILE A 31 -15.23 -0.85 -15.96
C ILE A 31 -15.96 -0.85 -17.31
N THR A 32 -17.28 -1.07 -17.31
CA THR A 32 -18.11 -1.07 -18.52
C THR A 32 -18.86 0.23 -18.78
N ALA A 33 -18.75 1.22 -17.89
CA ALA A 33 -19.53 2.47 -17.95
C ALA A 33 -18.72 3.65 -18.51
N SER A 34 -19.37 4.54 -19.27
CA SER A 34 -18.81 5.83 -19.67
C SER A 34 -18.84 6.81 -18.50
N LEU A 35 -17.69 7.36 -18.14
CA LEU A 35 -17.54 8.28 -17.01
C LEU A 35 -17.72 9.73 -17.48
N SER A 36 -18.64 10.47 -16.85
CA SER A 36 -19.07 11.80 -17.31
C SER A 36 -18.31 12.96 -16.66
N ASP A 37 -17.77 12.77 -15.44
CA ASP A 37 -17.14 13.81 -14.62
C ASP A 37 -15.77 13.38 -14.05
N ALA A 38 -15.15 14.20 -13.21
CA ALA A 38 -13.94 13.83 -12.47
C ALA A 38 -14.29 12.80 -11.38
N GLU A 39 -14.28 11.52 -11.74
CA GLU A 39 -14.77 10.43 -10.89
C GLU A 39 -13.62 9.56 -10.36
N LEU A 40 -13.60 9.38 -9.05
CA LEU A 40 -12.65 8.48 -8.41
C LEU A 40 -13.18 7.04 -8.47
N VAL A 41 -12.61 6.20 -9.33
CA VAL A 41 -13.08 4.80 -9.51
C VAL A 41 -12.26 3.80 -8.71
N VAL A 42 -12.85 3.20 -7.67
CA VAL A 42 -12.14 2.18 -6.88
C VAL A 42 -12.42 0.78 -7.42
N SER A 43 -11.40 0.13 -7.96
CA SER A 43 -11.43 -1.27 -8.43
C SER A 43 -10.46 -2.10 -7.59
N PHE A 44 -10.72 -3.41 -7.47
CA PHE A 44 -9.83 -4.37 -6.82
C PHE A 44 -9.82 -5.68 -7.63
N ASP A 45 -8.66 -6.12 -8.17
CA ASP A 45 -8.54 -7.37 -8.94
C ASP A 45 -7.17 -8.08 -8.71
N THR A 46 -7.04 -9.29 -9.26
CA THR A 46 -6.49 -10.51 -8.62
C THR A 46 -5.02 -10.83 -8.85
N LYS A 47 -4.21 -9.95 -9.43
CA LYS A 47 -2.74 -10.16 -9.50
C LYS A 47 -1.90 -8.98 -9.07
N VAL A 48 -2.43 -7.77 -9.20
CA VAL A 48 -1.81 -6.56 -8.67
C VAL A 48 -2.98 -5.67 -8.22
N GLU A 49 -2.93 -5.22 -6.97
CA GLU A 49 -4.08 -4.56 -6.35
C GLU A 49 -4.20 -3.12 -6.82
N HIS A 50 -4.89 -2.99 -7.95
CA HIS A 50 -5.05 -1.73 -8.66
C HIS A 50 -6.30 -1.00 -8.24
N PHE A 51 -6.13 0.07 -7.48
CA PHE A 51 -7.12 1.15 -7.47
C PHE A 51 -6.90 2.06 -8.69
N LEU A 52 -7.97 2.45 -9.41
CA LEU A 52 -7.96 3.27 -10.63
C LEU A 52 -8.61 4.65 -10.43
N ALA A 53 -7.88 5.67 -9.95
CA ALA A 53 -8.46 7.02 -9.89
C ALA A 53 -8.52 7.65 -11.30
N LEU A 54 -9.70 8.07 -11.76
CA LEU A 54 -9.87 8.79 -13.02
C LEU A 54 -10.04 10.29 -12.76
N CYS A 55 -9.00 11.06 -13.05
CA CYS A 55 -9.02 12.50 -12.83
C CYS A 55 -9.27 13.22 -14.16
N ARG A 56 -10.41 13.91 -14.28
CA ARG A 56 -10.63 14.89 -15.34
C ARG A 56 -10.43 16.30 -14.78
N GLN A 57 -9.42 17.01 -15.27
CA GLN A 57 -9.23 18.41 -14.92
C GLN A 57 -10.27 19.25 -15.68
N ALA A 58 -10.92 20.21 -15.00
CA ALA A 58 -12.06 20.99 -15.54
C ALA A 58 -11.77 21.69 -16.88
N ASP A 59 -10.50 21.93 -17.21
CA ASP A 59 -10.07 22.66 -18.41
C ASP A 59 -9.25 21.81 -19.42
N LEU A 60 -9.07 20.49 -19.19
CA LEU A 60 -8.32 19.62 -20.09
C LEU A 60 -9.12 18.38 -20.52
N SER A 61 -9.03 18.05 -21.80
CA SER A 61 -9.53 16.82 -22.42
C SER A 61 -8.82 15.53 -21.96
N ASN A 62 -7.91 15.61 -20.98
CA ASN A 62 -7.03 14.51 -20.62
C ASN A 62 -7.67 13.63 -19.55
N VAL A 63 -7.93 12.38 -19.90
CA VAL A 63 -8.26 11.31 -18.97
C VAL A 63 -6.95 10.85 -18.33
N GLY A 64 -6.88 10.94 -17.00
CA GLY A 64 -5.71 10.51 -16.23
C GLY A 64 -6.04 9.32 -15.33
N VAL A 65 -5.30 8.21 -15.45
CA VAL A 65 -5.45 7.03 -14.58
C VAL A 65 -4.37 7.04 -13.50
N VAL A 66 -4.75 6.98 -12.22
CA VAL A 66 -3.83 6.63 -11.12
C VAL A 66 -4.01 5.16 -10.79
N GLN A 67 -2.97 4.38 -10.99
CA GLN A 67 -2.91 2.96 -10.63
C GLN A 67 -2.04 2.78 -9.41
N VAL A 68 -2.66 2.36 -8.30
CA VAL A 68 -1.93 2.00 -7.09
C VAL A 68 -1.43 0.55 -7.22
N ARG A 69 -0.20 0.25 -6.80
CA ARG A 69 0.37 -1.11 -6.85
C ARG A 69 1.04 -1.45 -5.53
N MET A 70 0.79 -2.64 -5.01
CA MET A 70 1.34 -3.11 -3.73
C MET A 70 2.37 -4.21 -3.95
N GLN A 71 3.56 -4.09 -3.35
CA GLN A 71 4.56 -5.15 -3.33
C GLN A 71 4.09 -6.37 -2.51
N SER A 72 4.44 -7.56 -2.99
CA SER A 72 4.25 -8.82 -2.26
C SER A 72 5.57 -9.58 -2.20
N PHE A 73 5.67 -10.54 -1.27
CA PHE A 73 6.83 -11.45 -1.22
C PHE A 73 6.88 -12.45 -2.38
N GLU A 74 5.75 -12.66 -3.07
CA GLU A 74 5.60 -13.63 -4.16
C GLU A 74 5.96 -13.03 -5.53
N LEU A 75 5.98 -11.70 -5.65
CA LEU A 75 6.31 -10.99 -6.88
C LEU A 75 7.76 -10.50 -6.82
N ASP A 76 8.55 -10.83 -7.84
CA ASP A 76 9.88 -10.26 -8.01
C ASP A 76 9.77 -8.81 -8.54
N ASN A 77 10.76 -7.97 -8.24
CA ASN A 77 10.75 -6.56 -8.67
C ASN A 77 10.62 -6.41 -10.19
N ASP A 78 11.04 -7.41 -10.96
CA ASP A 78 10.99 -7.42 -12.42
C ASP A 78 9.54 -7.61 -12.95
N GLU A 79 8.62 -8.16 -12.14
CA GLU A 79 7.20 -8.27 -12.49
C GLU A 79 6.43 -6.94 -12.28
N PHE A 80 7.08 -5.92 -11.69
CA PHE A 80 6.54 -4.55 -11.64
C PHE A 80 6.77 -3.75 -12.93
N ASP A 81 7.57 -4.27 -13.85
CA ASP A 81 7.94 -3.59 -15.10
C ASP A 81 7.00 -3.93 -16.28
N ASP A 82 6.08 -4.87 -16.10
CA ASP A 82 4.99 -5.09 -17.06
C ASP A 82 4.02 -3.89 -17.01
N VAL A 83 4.19 -2.99 -17.99
CA VAL A 83 3.29 -1.88 -18.27
C VAL A 83 1.94 -2.48 -18.67
N TRP A 84 0.96 -2.35 -17.79
CA TRP A 84 -0.40 -2.69 -18.16
C TRP A 84 -0.95 -1.61 -19.09
N GLU A 85 -1.09 -1.94 -20.37
CA GLU A 85 -1.91 -1.17 -21.31
C GLU A 85 -3.37 -1.37 -20.91
N SER A 86 -3.95 -0.41 -20.18
CA SER A 86 -5.36 -0.49 -19.86
C SER A 86 -6.18 -0.36 -21.14
N PRO A 87 -7.09 -1.32 -21.43
CA PRO A 87 -7.97 -1.23 -22.60
C PRO A 87 -8.98 -0.07 -22.52
N LEU A 88 -8.95 0.70 -21.43
CA LEU A 88 -9.79 1.87 -21.16
C LEU A 88 -9.14 3.20 -21.56
N LEU A 89 -7.89 3.18 -22.04
CA LEU A 89 -7.14 4.40 -22.33
C LEU A 89 -7.05 4.64 -23.83
N ASP A 90 -7.64 5.75 -24.28
CA ASP A 90 -7.34 6.31 -25.60
C ASP A 90 -5.86 6.74 -25.66
N ASP A 91 -5.27 6.79 -26.86
CA ASP A 91 -3.84 7.14 -27.10
C ASP A 91 -3.38 8.49 -26.46
N GLY A 92 -4.33 9.34 -26.05
CA GLY A 92 -4.08 10.63 -25.40
C GLY A 92 -4.14 10.62 -23.86
N ALA A 93 -4.46 9.49 -23.23
CA ALA A 93 -4.61 9.40 -21.78
C ALA A 93 -3.26 9.41 -21.06
N ARG A 94 -3.22 10.05 -19.89
CA ARG A 94 -2.02 10.08 -19.03
C ARG A 94 -2.12 9.01 -17.96
N VAL A 95 -1.03 8.29 -17.73
CA VAL A 95 -0.97 7.25 -16.69
C VAL A 95 -0.06 7.70 -15.56
N MET A 96 -0.57 7.54 -14.34
CA MET A 96 0.14 7.65 -13.08
C MET A 96 0.22 6.25 -12.47
N LEU A 97 1.44 5.74 -12.25
CA LEU A 97 1.66 4.51 -11.49
C LEU A 97 2.19 4.90 -10.12
N LEU A 98 1.50 4.48 -9.06
CA LEU A 98 1.90 4.74 -7.69
C LEU A 98 2.20 3.43 -6.96
N ASP A 99 3.49 3.14 -6.83
CA ASP A 99 4.00 1.94 -6.20
C ASP A 99 4.09 2.13 -4.70
N PHE A 100 3.64 1.13 -3.95
CA PHE A 100 3.76 1.04 -2.52
C PHE A 100 4.47 -0.26 -2.15
N PRO A 101 5.22 -0.26 -1.04
CA PRO A 101 5.85 -1.46 -0.56
C PRO A 101 4.78 -2.28 0.18
N MET A 102 5.22 -3.24 0.96
CA MET A 102 4.34 -4.24 1.54
C MET A 102 3.33 -3.67 2.54
N LEU A 103 2.05 -4.06 2.39
CA LEU A 103 0.98 -3.62 3.29
C LEU A 103 1.04 -4.38 4.62
N ALA A 104 1.11 -3.65 5.73
CA ALA A 104 1.29 -4.22 7.06
C ALA A 104 0.23 -5.27 7.42
N ILE A 105 -1.05 -5.00 7.12
CA ILE A 105 -2.16 -5.88 7.51
C ILE A 105 -2.08 -7.27 6.87
N ARG A 106 -1.41 -7.40 5.72
CA ARG A 106 -1.16 -8.73 5.12
C ARG A 106 -0.17 -9.56 5.92
N LEU A 107 0.79 -8.89 6.54
CA LEU A 107 1.86 -9.54 7.28
C LEU A 107 1.41 -9.97 8.66
N PHE A 108 0.34 -9.39 9.20
CA PHE A 108 -0.07 -9.61 10.59
C PHE A 108 -0.40 -11.08 10.89
N SER A 109 -1.04 -11.79 9.96
CA SER A 109 -1.33 -13.21 10.16
C SER A 109 -0.05 -14.07 10.25
N ASP A 110 0.96 -13.77 9.44
CA ASP A 110 2.23 -14.48 9.45
C ASP A 110 3.10 -14.06 10.64
N VAL A 111 3.08 -12.78 11.01
CA VAL A 111 3.69 -12.29 12.26
C VAL A 111 3.11 -13.03 13.46
N GLN A 112 1.78 -13.19 13.53
CA GLN A 112 1.14 -13.91 14.64
C GLN A 112 1.62 -15.36 14.69
N LYS A 113 1.72 -16.04 13.54
CA LYS A 113 2.28 -17.40 13.48
C LYS A 113 3.71 -17.46 13.99
N GLU A 114 4.55 -16.48 13.68
CA GLU A 114 5.93 -16.42 14.21
C GLU A 114 5.95 -16.24 15.73
N ILE A 115 5.08 -15.38 16.26
CA ILE A 115 4.95 -15.17 17.72
C ILE A 115 4.50 -16.46 18.40
N ASP A 116 3.52 -17.17 17.85
CA ASP A 116 3.01 -18.45 18.37
C ASP A 116 4.07 -19.57 18.28
N GLN A 117 5.06 -19.40 17.40
CA GLN A 117 6.18 -20.33 17.19
C GLN A 117 7.50 -19.81 17.77
N ALA A 118 7.48 -18.78 18.60
CA ALA A 118 8.69 -18.18 19.14
C ALA A 118 9.60 -19.22 19.81
N GLY A 119 10.89 -19.18 19.46
CA GLY A 119 11.91 -20.13 19.93
C GLY A 119 11.97 -21.46 19.16
N LYS A 120 11.10 -21.71 18.17
CA LYS A 120 11.14 -22.94 17.35
C LYS A 120 12.05 -22.83 16.13
N ARG A 121 12.27 -21.62 15.63
CA ARG A 121 13.11 -21.34 14.46
C ARG A 121 13.72 -19.95 14.56
N GLU A 122 14.74 -19.73 13.76
CA GLU A 122 15.31 -18.40 13.56
C GLU A 122 14.47 -17.60 12.56
N LEU A 123 14.35 -16.29 12.81
CA LEU A 123 13.68 -15.33 11.94
C LEU A 123 14.71 -14.59 11.10
N ASP A 124 14.40 -14.37 9.83
CA ASP A 124 15.28 -13.64 8.93
C ASP A 124 15.57 -12.21 9.45
N ASP A 125 16.85 -11.93 9.72
CA ASP A 125 17.35 -10.61 10.12
C ASP A 125 18.34 -10.03 9.09
N SER A 126 18.42 -10.61 7.88
CA SER A 126 19.33 -10.13 6.83
C SER A 126 18.59 -9.55 5.61
N SER A 127 17.35 -9.95 5.32
CA SER A 127 16.57 -9.31 4.25
C SER A 127 15.88 -8.05 4.74
N PHE A 128 15.88 -7.02 3.90
CA PHE A 128 15.30 -5.72 4.21
C PHE A 128 14.11 -5.41 3.30
N PHE A 129 13.08 -4.79 3.86
CA PHE A 129 11.93 -4.30 3.09
C PHE A 129 11.38 -3.02 3.71
N ASN A 130 10.53 -2.31 2.96
CA ASN A 130 9.69 -1.25 3.51
C ASN A 130 8.29 -1.81 3.78
N ILE A 131 7.58 -1.20 4.74
CA ILE A 131 6.24 -1.61 5.13
C ILE A 131 5.38 -0.36 5.26
N VAL A 132 4.15 -0.40 4.76
CA VAL A 132 3.19 0.71 4.84
C VAL A 132 1.91 0.32 5.54
N THR A 133 1.23 1.31 6.08
CA THR A 133 -0.09 1.17 6.70
C THR A 133 -1.19 1.63 5.74
N VAL A 134 -2.43 1.20 5.98
CA VAL A 134 -3.61 1.68 5.22
C VAL A 134 -3.73 3.21 5.28
N PRO A 135 -3.53 3.89 6.42
CA PRO A 135 -3.48 5.36 6.45
C PRO A 135 -2.42 6.00 5.56
N ASP A 136 -1.25 5.37 5.39
CA ASP A 136 -0.23 5.88 4.48
C ASP A 136 -0.66 5.71 3.03
N LEU A 137 -1.21 4.54 2.68
CA LEU A 137 -1.80 4.27 1.38
C LEU A 137 -2.86 5.33 1.03
N SER A 138 -3.86 5.51 1.88
CA SER A 138 -4.96 6.48 1.68
C SER A 138 -4.45 7.91 1.54
N ARG A 139 -3.57 8.34 2.46
CA ARG A 139 -3.04 9.70 2.50
C ARG A 139 -2.22 10.03 1.26
N VAL A 140 -1.30 9.15 0.87
CA VAL A 140 -0.41 9.40 -0.27
C VAL A 140 -1.22 9.42 -1.55
N THR A 141 -2.07 8.42 -1.75
CA THR A 141 -2.96 8.33 -2.92
C THR A 141 -3.85 9.56 -3.04
N ALA A 142 -4.55 9.95 -1.97
CA ALA A 142 -5.38 11.16 -1.98
C ALA A 142 -4.57 12.45 -2.25
N SER A 143 -3.35 12.55 -1.72
CA SER A 143 -2.48 13.72 -1.94
C SER A 143 -2.01 13.83 -3.39
N VAL A 144 -1.69 12.70 -4.03
CA VAL A 144 -1.32 12.66 -5.46
C VAL A 144 -2.51 13.05 -6.31
N ILE A 145 -3.66 12.42 -6.09
CA ILE A 145 -4.90 12.72 -6.82
C ILE A 145 -5.28 14.19 -6.70
N ALA A 146 -5.27 14.75 -5.48
CA ALA A 146 -5.60 16.15 -5.26
C ALA A 146 -4.68 17.12 -6.03
N GLN A 147 -3.38 16.81 -6.11
CA GLN A 147 -2.43 17.61 -6.89
C GLN A 147 -2.65 17.47 -8.40
N LEU A 148 -2.94 16.27 -8.90
CA LEU A 148 -3.25 16.05 -10.32
C LEU A 148 -4.53 16.78 -10.73
N VAL A 149 -5.60 16.68 -9.93
CA VAL A 149 -6.88 17.39 -10.17
C VAL A 149 -6.70 18.91 -10.14
N SER A 150 -5.76 19.41 -9.33
CA SER A 150 -5.44 20.84 -9.25
C SER A 150 -4.57 21.36 -10.42
N GLY A 151 -4.29 20.51 -11.41
CA GLY A 151 -3.48 20.87 -12.58
C GLY A 151 -2.02 20.45 -12.52
N GLY A 152 -1.67 19.49 -11.66
CA GLY A 152 -0.34 18.91 -11.61
C GLY A 152 0.06 18.20 -12.91
N GLU A 153 1.28 18.45 -13.38
CA GLU A 153 1.83 17.83 -14.59
C GLU A 153 2.75 16.63 -14.30
N ASN A 154 2.92 16.27 -13.03
CA ASN A 154 3.76 15.17 -12.58
C ASN A 154 3.07 13.82 -12.83
N TRP A 155 2.92 13.44 -14.11
CA TRP A 155 2.44 12.14 -14.55
C TRP A 155 3.62 11.17 -14.73
N GLY A 156 3.36 9.87 -14.61
CA GLY A 156 4.38 8.84 -14.72
C GLY A 156 4.41 7.89 -13.52
N ARG A 157 5.54 7.21 -13.32
CA ARG A 157 5.71 6.22 -12.25
C ARG A 157 6.40 6.82 -11.04
N TYR A 158 5.78 6.66 -9.88
CA TYR A 158 6.30 7.10 -8.60
C TYR A 158 6.13 6.02 -7.56
N THR A 159 7.02 6.03 -6.59
CA THR A 159 7.02 5.04 -5.51
C THR A 159 6.96 5.76 -4.19
N TYR A 160 6.09 5.31 -3.29
CA TYR A 160 6.15 5.67 -1.89
C TYR A 160 6.99 4.62 -1.16
N ALA A 161 7.92 5.05 -0.32
CA ALA A 161 8.64 4.18 0.59
C ALA A 161 8.63 4.81 1.98
N THR A 162 8.43 4.01 3.02
CA THR A 162 8.56 4.52 4.38
C THR A 162 9.98 4.91 4.71
N GLY A 163 10.13 5.82 5.67
CA GLY A 163 11.40 6.19 6.26
C GLY A 163 11.99 5.00 6.99
N GLY A 164 13.03 4.42 6.38
CA GLY A 164 13.77 3.28 6.93
C GLY A 164 13.29 1.93 6.39
N LYS A 165 14.17 0.94 6.55
CA LYS A 165 13.96 -0.46 6.18
C LYS A 165 13.83 -1.30 7.45
N VAL A 166 13.09 -2.40 7.37
CA VAL A 166 12.88 -3.34 8.46
C VAL A 166 13.19 -4.76 8.00
N THR A 167 13.66 -5.59 8.93
CA THR A 167 13.85 -7.03 8.72
C THR A 167 12.65 -7.79 9.26
N TRP A 168 12.46 -9.03 8.84
CA TRP A 168 11.34 -9.84 9.35
C TRP A 168 11.42 -10.01 10.86
N HIS A 169 12.61 -10.36 11.37
CA HIS A 169 12.89 -10.43 12.80
C HIS A 169 12.53 -9.13 13.53
N ARG A 170 12.99 -7.97 13.05
CA ARG A 170 12.70 -6.67 13.70
C ARG A 170 11.22 -6.30 13.69
N LEU A 171 10.49 -6.65 12.63
CA LEU A 171 9.05 -6.43 12.57
C LEU A 171 8.33 -7.29 13.61
N VAL A 172 8.60 -8.59 13.64
CA VAL A 172 7.98 -9.53 14.57
C VAL A 172 8.31 -9.15 16.01
N ALA A 173 9.58 -8.86 16.31
CA ALA A 173 9.99 -8.44 17.64
C ALA A 173 9.28 -7.15 18.10
N PHE A 174 9.16 -6.15 17.22
CA PHE A 174 8.48 -4.90 17.53
C PHE A 174 6.98 -5.08 17.84
N LEU A 175 6.29 -5.98 17.10
CA LEU A 175 4.87 -6.26 17.31
C LEU A 175 4.62 -7.21 18.48
N CYS A 176 5.53 -8.16 18.71
CA CYS A 176 5.50 -9.07 19.85
C CYS A 176 5.65 -8.30 21.16
N ASP A 177 6.60 -7.36 21.23
CA ASP A 177 6.89 -6.57 22.43
C ASP A 177 5.67 -5.80 22.95
N ASP A 178 4.81 -5.32 22.05
CA ASP A 178 3.58 -4.62 22.40
C ASP A 178 2.54 -5.49 23.12
N THR A 179 2.57 -6.80 22.89
CA THR A 179 1.49 -7.72 23.34
C THR A 179 1.97 -8.84 24.26
N GLN A 180 3.24 -9.22 24.18
CA GLN A 180 3.83 -10.40 24.82
C GLN A 180 5.34 -10.20 25.05
N GLU A 181 5.72 -9.30 25.95
CA GLU A 181 7.14 -8.98 26.29
C GLU A 181 7.97 -10.23 26.59
N ASP A 182 7.43 -11.18 27.38
CA ASP A 182 8.10 -12.44 27.71
C ASP A 182 8.39 -13.31 26.47
N THR A 183 7.56 -13.21 25.44
CA THR A 183 7.71 -13.96 24.17
C THR A 183 8.77 -13.32 23.28
N THR A 184 8.95 -12.00 23.34
CA THR A 184 9.95 -11.27 22.55
C THR A 184 11.36 -11.81 22.78
N SER A 185 11.69 -12.17 24.04
CA SER A 185 12.99 -12.73 24.41
C SER A 185 13.29 -14.09 23.76
N LYS A 186 12.28 -14.79 23.24
CA LYS A 186 12.39 -16.11 22.60
C LYS A 186 12.54 -16.01 21.08
N LEU A 187 12.38 -14.83 20.50
CA LEU A 187 12.60 -14.62 19.07
C LEU A 187 14.11 -14.60 18.81
N VAL A 188 14.56 -15.44 17.88
CA VAL A 188 15.98 -15.58 17.54
C VAL A 188 16.22 -15.02 16.16
N ALA A 189 17.17 -14.09 16.03
CA ALA A 189 17.62 -13.55 14.75
C ALA A 189 18.49 -14.59 14.03
N GLY A 190 18.11 -14.93 12.80
CA GLY A 190 18.87 -15.81 11.93
C GLY A 190 19.81 -15.03 11.01
N ALA A 191 20.99 -15.59 10.77
CA ALA A 191 21.95 -15.06 9.82
C ALA A 191 21.77 -15.73 8.45
N GLY A 192 21.63 -14.94 7.39
CA GLY A 192 21.47 -15.46 6.02
C GLY A 192 21.98 -14.49 4.96
N ILE A 193 21.98 -14.94 3.71
CA ILE A 193 22.22 -14.07 2.55
C ILE A 193 20.91 -13.32 2.28
N GLY A 194 20.78 -12.14 2.88
CA GLY A 194 19.56 -11.36 2.80
C GLY A 194 19.36 -10.71 1.45
N LEU A 195 18.10 -10.47 1.09
CA LEU A 195 17.72 -9.70 -0.10
C LEU A 195 17.20 -8.32 0.31
N ASP A 196 17.66 -7.27 -0.36
CA ASP A 196 17.11 -5.93 -0.17
C ASP A 196 15.94 -5.72 -1.14
N ARG A 197 14.72 -5.82 -0.62
CA ARG A 197 13.45 -5.59 -1.33
C ARG A 197 12.92 -4.17 -1.11
N SER A 198 13.72 -3.26 -0.55
CA SER A 198 13.28 -1.87 -0.34
C SER A 198 13.06 -1.14 -1.65
N LEU A 199 12.10 -0.22 -1.62
CA LEU A 199 11.78 0.66 -2.73
C LEU A 199 12.38 2.04 -2.51
N ASP A 200 12.75 2.73 -3.59
CA ASP A 200 13.18 4.12 -3.55
C ASP A 200 11.97 5.07 -3.68
N GLY A 201 11.80 5.95 -2.70
CA GLY A 201 10.71 6.93 -2.65
C GLY A 201 11.12 8.38 -2.92
N GLU A 202 12.36 8.64 -3.34
CA GLU A 202 12.86 10.01 -3.52
C GLU A 202 12.08 10.79 -4.59
N SER A 203 11.79 10.16 -5.73
CA SER A 203 11.07 10.80 -6.85
C SER A 203 9.70 11.33 -6.46
N LEU A 204 8.94 10.58 -5.65
CA LEU A 204 7.62 11.02 -5.16
C LEU A 204 7.74 12.22 -4.21
N LYS A 205 8.75 12.22 -3.33
CA LYS A 205 9.02 13.33 -2.41
C LYS A 205 9.34 14.62 -3.18
N PHE A 206 10.15 14.54 -4.23
CA PHE A 206 10.51 15.72 -5.03
C PHE A 206 9.32 16.23 -5.86
N ALA A 207 8.56 15.32 -6.49
CA ALA A 207 7.44 15.71 -7.35
C ALA A 207 6.22 16.21 -6.58
N PHE A 208 5.88 15.59 -5.45
CA PHE A 208 4.62 15.85 -4.73
C PHE A 208 4.81 16.45 -3.33
N GLY A 209 6.06 16.65 -2.87
CA GLY A 209 6.34 17.12 -1.52
C GLY A 209 5.97 16.13 -0.40
N ILE A 210 5.61 14.90 -0.77
CA ILE A 210 5.13 13.87 0.16
C ILE A 210 6.33 13.29 0.91
N LYS A 211 6.44 13.61 2.21
CA LYS A 211 7.53 13.11 3.04
C LYS A 211 7.24 11.67 3.50
N PRO A 212 8.28 10.80 3.53
CA PRO A 212 8.15 9.46 4.07
C PRO A 212 7.96 9.53 5.60
N LYS A 213 7.06 8.69 6.12
CA LYS A 213 6.92 8.50 7.57
C LYS A 213 7.80 7.34 8.04
N PRO A 214 8.32 7.35 9.27
CA PRO A 214 8.98 6.18 9.85
C PRO A 214 8.05 4.96 9.81
N TRP A 215 8.58 3.78 9.48
CA TRP A 215 7.80 2.55 9.29
C TRP A 215 6.97 2.10 10.50
N ARG A 216 7.32 2.58 11.71
CA ARG A 216 6.62 2.26 12.96
C ARG A 216 5.34 3.08 13.18
N VAL A 217 5.20 4.22 12.51
CA VAL A 217 4.10 5.17 12.78
C VAL A 217 2.76 4.54 12.40
N GLY A 218 1.85 4.47 13.37
CA GLY A 218 0.51 3.88 13.19
C GLY A 218 0.50 2.35 13.10
N LEU A 219 1.66 1.69 13.15
CA LEU A 219 1.74 0.24 12.99
C LEU A 219 1.18 -0.52 14.21
N LEU A 220 1.48 -0.06 15.43
CA LEU A 220 0.99 -0.69 16.66
C LEU A 220 -0.53 -0.60 16.80
N ASP A 221 -1.12 0.54 16.46
CA ASP A 221 -2.58 0.71 16.53
C ASP A 221 -3.29 -0.29 15.61
N ARG A 222 -2.72 -0.51 14.40
CA ARG A 222 -3.23 -1.50 13.44
C ARG A 222 -3.03 -2.93 13.93
N TRP A 223 -1.88 -3.23 14.51
CA TRP A 223 -1.58 -4.53 15.10
C TRP A 223 -2.54 -4.88 16.25
N ARG A 224 -2.83 -3.92 17.13
CA ARG A 224 -3.76 -4.10 18.25
C ARG A 224 -5.18 -4.35 17.79
N ALA A 225 -5.65 -3.60 16.78
CA ALA A 225 -6.96 -3.83 16.17
C ALA A 225 -7.07 -5.27 15.65
N PHE A 226 -6.12 -5.70 14.82
CA PHE A 226 -6.04 -7.08 14.31
C PHE A 226 -6.01 -8.14 15.43
N SER A 227 -5.15 -7.93 16.44
CA SER A 227 -4.98 -8.87 17.55
C SER A 227 -6.23 -8.97 18.43
N SER A 228 -7.02 -7.90 18.51
CA SER A 228 -8.25 -7.87 19.30
C SER A 228 -9.39 -8.63 18.63
N ASP A 229 -9.49 -8.57 17.30
CA ASP A 229 -10.52 -9.29 16.55
C ASP A 229 -10.28 -10.80 16.52
N ASN A 230 -9.01 -11.24 16.49
CA ASN A 230 -8.65 -12.66 16.60
C ASN A 230 -8.84 -13.25 18.00
N LYS A 231 -9.10 -12.43 19.03
CA LYS A 231 -9.36 -12.89 20.40
C LYS A 231 -10.85 -13.06 20.73
N LYS A 232 -11.76 -12.75 19.80
CA LYS A 232 -13.20 -13.00 20.02
C LYS A 232 -13.46 -14.52 19.99
N PRO A 233 -13.98 -15.12 21.08
CA PRO A 233 -14.32 -16.54 21.07
C PRO A 233 -15.46 -16.78 20.06
N SER A 234 -15.31 -17.84 19.28
CA SER A 234 -16.36 -18.41 18.42
C SER A 234 -17.43 -19.11 19.25
#